data_AF-A0A7R9KRZ5-F1
#
_entry.id   AF-A0A7R9KRZ5-F1
#
_cell.length_a   1.000
_cell.length_b   1.000
_cell.length_c   1.000
_cell.angle_alpha   90.00
_cell.angle_beta   90.00
_cell.angle_gamma   90.00
#
_symmetry.space_group_name_H-M   'P 1'
#
loop_
_entity.id
_entity.type
_entity.pdbx_description
1 polymer ?
#
loop_
_entity_poly.entity_id
_entity_poly.type
_entity_poly.pdbx_seq_one_letter_code
_entity_poly.pdbx_strand_id
1 'polypeptide(L)'
;TGTPAVAISLSVVNPIGGLYSAVHRSYPLLLSYLSSTGGRQPVLSLCDRLKVFAFIERLSMGLTIGYYCGDFWMWSLFIRAHKKDLEFSDLYRCPKSDETHRVRQKLEIEWNKQLKSKGKTSLYWALFASFGPELIVLYFPDVIKELGLSLFQSYCIVYLVRYFNNDPNTSQWWATWAAVGIVLTGSVHMFVLHITAGLSSKVGVRIRAACCALIYRKAAIVLYLLWSHLRWACLTGMGILALFIPFQVLMGRMFRRIRQKTAELTDSRIRLMQEIIAGMRVIKMYAWEQPFALLVEIARK
;
A
#
# COMPACT_ATOMS: atom_id res chain seq x y z
N THR A 1 25.49 26.76 4.71
CA THR A 1 24.62 27.20 5.83
C THR A 1 23.17 26.98 5.45
N GLY A 2 22.57 25.84 5.81
CA GLY A 2 21.19 25.54 5.39
C GLY A 2 20.67 24.15 5.80
N THR A 3 21.14 23.60 6.91
CA THR A 3 20.97 22.18 7.27
C THR A 3 20.51 21.84 8.70
N PRO A 4 19.85 22.71 9.50
CA PRO A 4 19.16 22.23 10.72
C PRO A 4 17.66 21.92 10.53
N ALA A 5 16.92 22.69 9.71
CA ALA A 5 15.46 22.58 9.65
C ALA A 5 14.94 21.30 8.94
N VAL A 6 15.69 20.79 7.96
CA VAL A 6 15.31 19.57 7.21
C VAL A 6 15.55 18.30 8.04
N ALA A 7 16.55 18.30 8.93
CA ALA A 7 16.85 17.16 9.79
C ALA A 7 15.79 16.98 10.89
N ILE A 8 15.24 18.08 11.41
CA ILE A 8 14.18 18.08 12.43
C ILE A 8 12.83 17.63 11.83
N SER A 9 12.55 17.95 10.57
CA SER A 9 11.32 17.45 9.91
C SER A 9 11.38 15.94 9.59
N LEU A 10 12.56 15.38 9.34
CA LEU A 10 12.74 13.93 9.10
C LEU A 10 12.64 13.10 10.39
N SER A 11 13.08 13.63 11.53
CA SER A 11 12.98 12.93 12.83
C SER A 11 11.54 12.87 13.38
N VAL A 12 10.69 13.85 13.04
CA VAL A 12 9.26 13.87 13.43
C VAL A 12 8.41 12.96 12.53
N VAL A 13 8.81 12.74 11.27
CA VAL A 13 8.04 11.96 10.29
C VAL A 13 8.41 10.48 10.26
N ASN A 14 9.62 10.12 10.71
CA ASN A 14 10.05 8.72 10.86
C ASN A 14 10.97 8.57 12.08
N PRO A 15 10.43 8.55 13.31
CA PRO A 15 11.25 8.46 14.52
C PRO A 15 12.14 7.21 14.55
N ILE A 16 11.70 6.11 13.94
CA ILE A 16 12.41 4.82 13.91
C ILE A 16 13.49 4.81 12.80
N GLY A 17 13.18 5.31 11.61
CA GLY A 17 14.18 5.51 10.54
C GLY A 17 15.19 6.62 10.84
N GLY A 18 14.80 7.61 11.64
CA GLY A 18 15.69 8.60 12.24
C GLY A 18 16.64 7.97 13.26
N LEU A 19 16.15 7.02 14.07
CA LEU A 19 16.97 6.20 14.96
C LEU A 19 17.98 5.35 14.18
N TYR A 20 17.54 4.67 13.11
CA TYR A 20 18.41 3.88 12.22
C TYR A 20 19.48 4.76 11.53
N SER A 21 19.08 5.91 10.97
CA SER A 21 20.01 6.86 10.39
C SER A 21 20.98 7.46 11.42
N ALA A 22 20.55 7.68 12.66
CA ALA A 22 21.40 8.21 13.71
C ALA A 22 22.43 7.16 14.17
N VAL A 23 21.98 5.92 14.39
CA VAL A 23 22.82 4.78 14.76
C VAL A 23 23.88 4.50 13.68
N HIS A 24 23.48 4.48 12.41
CA HIS A 24 24.39 4.25 11.28
C HIS A 24 25.36 5.42 11.04
N ARG A 25 24.96 6.67 11.33
CA ARG A 25 25.82 7.86 11.16
C ARG A 25 26.82 8.01 12.31
N SER A 26 26.51 7.49 13.49
CA SER A 26 27.42 7.44 14.63
C SER A 26 28.50 6.36 14.51
N TYR A 27 28.34 5.37 13.61
CA TYR A 27 29.28 4.25 13.43
C TYR A 27 30.74 4.65 13.13
N PRO A 28 31.03 5.56 12.17
CA PRO A 28 32.41 5.98 11.88
C PRO A 28 33.03 6.78 13.03
N LEU A 29 32.21 7.57 13.74
CA LEU A 29 32.64 8.40 14.86
C LEU A 29 32.99 7.56 16.10
N LEU A 30 32.21 6.51 16.36
CA LEU A 30 32.48 5.55 17.44
C LEU A 30 33.76 4.74 17.14
N LEU A 31 33.97 4.32 15.89
CA LEU A 31 35.20 3.66 15.45
C LEU A 31 36.43 4.58 15.57
N SER A 32 36.32 5.86 15.19
CA SER A 32 37.43 6.82 15.34
C SER A 32 37.74 7.15 16.80
N TYR A 33 36.72 7.22 17.66
CA TYR A 33 36.90 7.47 19.10
C TYR A 33 37.57 6.28 19.79
N LEU A 34 37.18 5.06 19.43
CA LEU A 34 37.78 3.82 19.96
C LEU A 34 39.22 3.59 19.48
N SER A 35 39.57 4.08 18.28
CA SER A 35 40.97 4.11 17.80
C SER A 35 41.85 5.12 18.54
N SER A 36 41.24 6.16 19.12
CA SER A 36 41.95 7.27 19.78
C SER A 36 42.18 7.01 21.27
N THR A 37 41.30 6.29 21.95
CA THR A 37 41.43 5.99 23.38
C THR A 37 42.14 4.66 23.59
N GLY A 38 43.45 4.66 23.33
CA GLY A 38 44.35 3.59 23.77
C GLY A 38 44.48 3.61 25.29
N GLY A 39 43.66 2.81 25.98
CA GLY A 39 43.89 2.40 27.37
C GLY A 39 43.21 3.25 28.45
N ARG A 40 42.06 2.76 28.94
CA ARG A 40 41.65 2.61 30.37
C ARG A 40 40.11 2.57 30.46
N GLN A 41 39.57 1.62 31.27
CA GLN A 41 38.16 1.41 31.72
C GLN A 41 37.33 0.34 30.95
N PRO A 42 36.34 -0.32 31.60
CA PRO A 42 36.38 -1.73 32.00
C PRO A 42 35.75 -2.69 30.97
N VAL A 43 35.98 -3.97 31.23
CA VAL A 43 35.82 -5.15 30.37
C VAL A 43 34.35 -5.49 30.09
N LEU A 44 33.77 -4.91 29.05
CA LEU A 44 32.85 -5.67 28.18
C LEU A 44 33.64 -5.99 26.91
N SER A 45 33.73 -7.27 26.54
CA SER A 45 34.49 -7.65 25.35
C SER A 45 33.94 -6.90 24.13
N LEU A 46 34.81 -6.52 23.19
CA LEU A 46 34.40 -5.89 21.92
C LEU A 46 33.28 -6.70 21.22
N CYS A 47 33.32 -8.03 21.40
CA CYS A 47 32.33 -8.98 20.92
C CYS A 47 30.94 -8.77 21.53
N ASP A 48 30.84 -8.46 22.82
CA ASP A 48 29.53 -8.26 23.48
C ASP A 48 28.91 -6.91 23.10
N ARG A 49 29.73 -5.88 22.86
CA ARG A 49 29.26 -4.60 22.31
C ARG A 49 28.77 -4.73 20.86
N LEU A 50 29.44 -5.55 20.03
CA LEU A 50 28.98 -5.86 18.67
C LEU A 50 27.69 -6.69 18.66
N LYS A 51 27.51 -7.63 19.61
CA LYS A 51 26.26 -8.39 19.74
C LYS A 51 25.08 -7.51 20.15
N VAL A 52 25.28 -6.61 21.10
CA VAL A 52 24.24 -5.64 21.51
C VAL A 52 23.88 -4.71 20.36
N PHE A 53 24.87 -4.25 19.59
CA PHE A 53 24.62 -3.45 18.39
C PHE A 53 23.85 -4.21 17.31
N ALA A 54 24.27 -5.44 16.99
CA ALA A 54 23.56 -6.30 16.05
C ALA A 54 22.12 -6.62 16.50
N PHE A 55 21.90 -6.74 17.81
CA PHE A 55 20.57 -6.90 18.39
C PHE A 55 19.72 -5.63 18.22
N ILE A 56 20.27 -4.45 18.47
CA ILE A 56 19.58 -3.17 18.29
C ILE A 56 19.23 -2.94 16.81
N GLU A 57 20.12 -3.27 15.88
CA GLU A 57 19.82 -3.18 14.44
C GLU A 57 18.71 -4.16 14.03
N ARG A 58 18.74 -5.41 14.52
CA ARG A 58 17.67 -6.39 14.27
C ARG A 58 16.32 -5.95 14.85
N LEU A 59 16.32 -5.38 16.05
CA LEU A 59 15.12 -4.85 16.70
C LEU A 59 14.56 -3.63 15.93
N SER A 60 15.44 -2.71 15.52
CA SER A 60 15.08 -1.52 14.72
C SER A 60 14.55 -1.89 13.34
N MET A 61 15.18 -2.85 12.66
CA MET A 61 14.66 -3.41 11.41
C MET A 61 13.29 -4.07 11.63
N GLY A 62 13.11 -4.86 12.68
CA GLY A 62 11.82 -5.49 13.03
C GLY A 62 10.71 -4.47 13.25
N LEU A 63 11.00 -3.39 13.99
CA LEU A 63 10.05 -2.29 14.24
C LEU A 63 9.72 -1.52 12.95
N THR A 64 10.72 -1.29 12.09
CA THR A 64 10.52 -0.63 10.80
C THR A 64 9.68 -1.50 9.86
N ILE A 65 9.95 -2.81 9.81
CA ILE A 65 9.16 -3.78 9.03
C ILE A 65 7.72 -3.80 9.54
N GLY A 66 7.49 -3.87 10.85
CA GLY A 66 6.16 -3.80 11.44
C GLY A 66 5.38 -2.53 11.08
N TYR A 67 6.06 -1.37 11.09
CA TYR A 67 5.47 -0.09 10.70
C TYR A 67 5.03 -0.02 9.23
N TYR A 68 5.84 -0.57 8.33
CA TYR A 68 5.49 -0.65 6.90
C TYR A 68 4.51 -1.77 6.59
N CYS A 69 4.53 -2.88 7.33
CA CYS A 69 3.61 -4.00 7.15
C CYS A 69 2.17 -3.69 7.59
N GLY A 70 1.98 -2.88 8.64
CA GLY A 70 0.65 -2.46 9.09
C GLY A 70 0.12 -1.20 8.42
N ASP A 71 0.76 -0.72 7.34
CA ASP A 71 0.46 0.56 6.68
C ASP A 71 0.46 1.78 7.63
N PHE A 72 1.06 1.65 8.81
CA PHE A 72 1.11 2.69 9.84
C PHE A 72 1.89 3.93 9.37
N TRP A 73 2.67 3.82 8.30
CA TRP A 73 3.28 4.97 7.64
C TRP A 73 2.27 6.03 7.16
N MET A 74 1.04 5.61 6.81
CA MET A 74 -0.05 6.51 6.44
C MET A 74 -0.70 7.20 7.65
N TRP A 75 -0.52 6.68 8.87
CA TRP A 75 -1.14 7.21 10.09
C TRP A 75 -0.86 8.70 10.30
N SER A 76 0.39 9.10 10.06
CA SER A 76 0.81 10.50 10.17
C SER A 76 0.12 11.42 9.15
N LEU A 77 -0.27 10.90 7.98
CA LEU A 77 -1.05 11.65 6.99
C LEU A 77 -2.51 11.79 7.44
N PHE A 78 -3.11 10.72 7.98
CA PHE A 78 -4.48 10.77 8.50
C PHE A 78 -4.64 11.74 9.67
N ILE A 79 -3.68 11.78 10.60
CA ILE A 79 -3.70 12.77 11.68
C ILE A 79 -3.65 14.21 11.12
N ARG A 80 -2.82 14.46 10.10
CA ARG A 80 -2.74 15.77 9.46
C ARG A 80 -4.04 16.12 8.74
N ALA A 81 -4.62 15.17 8.00
CA ALA A 81 -5.88 15.31 7.30
C ALA A 81 -7.07 15.59 8.24
N HIS A 82 -7.03 15.06 9.45
CA HIS A 82 -8.08 15.32 10.44
C HIS A 82 -7.97 16.74 11.05
N LYS A 83 -6.76 17.30 11.10
CA LYS A 83 -6.51 18.63 11.68
C LYS A 83 -6.65 19.77 10.68
N LYS A 84 -6.33 19.51 9.41
CA LYS A 84 -6.41 20.49 8.33
C LYS A 84 -6.76 19.81 7.01
N ASP A 85 -7.35 20.57 6.10
CA ASP A 85 -7.47 20.14 4.71
C ASP A 85 -6.08 19.90 4.12
N LEU A 86 -5.94 18.77 3.42
CA LEU A 86 -4.66 18.38 2.82
C LEU A 86 -4.41 19.17 1.54
N GLU A 87 -3.24 19.79 1.45
CA GLU A 87 -2.74 20.40 0.22
C GLU A 87 -1.81 19.44 -0.54
N PHE A 88 -1.57 19.72 -1.83
CA PHE A 88 -0.67 18.90 -2.65
C PHE A 88 0.76 18.82 -2.10
N SER A 89 1.21 19.87 -1.40
CA SER A 89 2.51 19.97 -0.74
C SER A 89 2.68 18.99 0.43
N ASP A 90 1.58 18.60 1.09
CA ASP A 90 1.58 17.68 2.23
C ASP A 90 1.72 16.21 1.82
N LEU A 91 1.50 15.90 0.54
CA LEU A 91 1.58 14.55 0.01
C LEU A 91 3.04 14.10 -0.11
N TYR A 92 3.26 12.83 0.21
CA TYR A 92 4.56 12.21 0.04
C TYR A 92 4.98 12.21 -1.43
N ARG A 93 6.24 12.58 -1.65
CA ARG A 93 6.85 12.44 -2.98
C ARG A 93 7.01 10.98 -3.33
N CYS A 94 6.82 10.68 -4.61
CA CYS A 94 7.07 9.36 -5.17
C CYS A 94 8.51 8.91 -4.87
N PRO A 95 8.73 7.69 -4.36
CA PRO A 95 10.07 7.13 -4.23
C PRO A 95 10.80 7.07 -5.58
N LYS A 96 12.11 7.31 -5.59
CA LYS A 96 12.94 7.26 -6.81
C LYS A 96 12.94 5.90 -7.51
N SER A 97 12.56 4.82 -6.82
CA SER A 97 12.39 3.49 -7.44
C SER A 97 11.16 3.41 -8.34
N ASP A 98 10.15 4.23 -8.05
CA ASP A 98 8.80 4.14 -8.63
C ASP A 98 8.57 5.23 -9.68
N GLU A 99 9.58 6.07 -9.92
CA GLU A 99 9.56 7.09 -10.97
C GLU A 99 9.33 6.47 -12.35
N THR A 100 8.35 7.02 -13.07
CA THR A 100 7.92 6.54 -14.40
C THR A 100 9.08 6.40 -15.38
N HIS A 101 10.07 7.30 -15.34
CA HIS A 101 11.24 7.23 -16.21
C HIS A 101 12.02 5.93 -16.02
N ARG A 102 12.29 5.54 -14.77
CA ARG A 102 13.08 4.35 -14.42
C ARG A 102 12.33 3.07 -14.71
N VAL A 103 11.06 3.02 -14.33
CA VAL A 103 10.20 1.86 -14.57
C VAL A 103 10.01 1.61 -16.08
N ARG A 104 9.78 2.68 -16.86
CA ARG A 104 9.77 2.60 -18.34
C ARG A 104 11.09 2.09 -18.90
N GLN A 105 12.23 2.63 -18.43
CA GLN A 105 13.55 2.26 -18.94
C GLN A 105 13.83 0.76 -18.69
N LYS A 106 13.46 0.22 -17.52
CA LYS A 106 13.56 -1.21 -17.21
C LYS A 106 12.80 -2.07 -18.24
N LEU A 107 11.55 -1.70 -18.54
CA LEU A 107 10.74 -2.39 -19.55
C LEU A 107 11.29 -2.24 -20.97
N GLU A 108 11.78 -1.05 -21.34
CA GLU A 108 12.34 -0.76 -22.68
C GLU A 108 13.62 -1.56 -22.95
N ILE A 109 14.46 -1.76 -21.94
CA ILE A 109 15.66 -2.61 -22.03
C ILE A 109 15.27 -4.06 -22.34
N GLU A 110 14.34 -4.65 -21.58
CA GLU A 110 13.88 -6.02 -21.81
C GLU A 110 13.16 -6.19 -23.14
N TRP A 111 12.35 -5.21 -23.54
CA TRP A 111 11.70 -5.18 -24.86
C TRP A 111 12.73 -5.18 -26.00
N ASN A 112 13.77 -4.36 -25.90
CA ASN A 112 14.82 -4.28 -26.92
C ASN A 112 15.69 -5.53 -26.97
N LYS A 113 15.89 -6.23 -25.83
CA LYS A 113 16.54 -7.55 -25.82
C LYS A 113 15.72 -8.58 -26.61
N GLN A 114 14.40 -8.60 -26.42
CA GLN A 114 13.53 -9.52 -27.14
C GLN A 114 13.46 -9.22 -28.64
N LEU A 115 13.47 -7.95 -29.04
CA LEU A 115 13.53 -7.55 -30.46
C LEU A 115 14.78 -8.09 -31.18
N LYS A 116 15.88 -8.30 -30.47
CA LYS A 116 17.13 -8.85 -31.04
C LYS A 116 17.13 -10.38 -31.12
N SER A 117 16.25 -11.06 -30.38
CA SER A 117 16.14 -12.52 -30.38
C SER A 117 15.25 -13.00 -31.54
N LYS A 118 15.60 -14.13 -32.19
CA LYS A 118 14.89 -14.69 -33.37
C LYS A 118 13.50 -15.29 -33.06
N GLY A 119 12.91 -15.01 -31.90
CA GLY A 119 11.62 -15.55 -31.46
C GLY A 119 10.43 -14.62 -31.70
N LYS A 120 9.20 -15.11 -31.47
CA LYS A 120 7.99 -14.27 -31.48
C LYS A 120 8.11 -13.19 -30.41
N THR A 121 8.12 -11.92 -30.82
CA THR A 121 8.16 -10.78 -29.90
C THR A 121 6.79 -10.62 -29.25
N SER A 122 6.72 -10.71 -27.93
CA SER A 122 5.46 -10.52 -27.21
C SER A 122 5.67 -9.59 -26.02
N LEU A 123 4.75 -8.64 -25.85
CA LEU A 123 4.82 -7.69 -24.73
C LEU A 123 4.67 -8.42 -23.38
N TYR A 124 3.90 -9.50 -23.35
CA TYR A 124 3.70 -10.33 -22.17
C TYR A 124 5.04 -10.84 -21.62
N TRP A 125 5.87 -11.43 -22.49
CA TRP A 125 7.19 -11.92 -22.08
C TRP A 125 8.12 -10.80 -21.61
N ALA A 126 8.06 -9.61 -22.22
CA ALA A 126 8.87 -8.47 -21.78
C ALA A 126 8.44 -7.94 -20.40
N LEU A 127 7.13 -7.92 -20.14
CA LEU A 127 6.58 -7.59 -18.83
C LEU A 127 6.97 -8.63 -17.77
N PHE A 128 6.89 -9.92 -18.11
CA PHE A 128 7.28 -10.99 -17.21
C PHE A 128 8.79 -10.97 -16.93
N ALA A 129 9.63 -10.71 -17.92
CA ALA A 129 11.08 -10.59 -17.70
C ALA A 129 11.43 -9.39 -16.80
N SER A 130 10.68 -8.29 -16.89
CA SER A 130 10.98 -7.06 -16.15
C SER A 130 10.38 -7.03 -14.73
N PHE A 131 9.17 -7.53 -14.52
CA PHE A 131 8.46 -7.50 -13.23
C PHE A 131 8.18 -8.89 -12.64
N GLY A 132 8.30 -9.96 -13.42
CA GLY A 132 8.03 -11.33 -13.01
C GLY A 132 8.82 -11.80 -11.80
N PRO A 133 10.15 -11.54 -11.68
CA PRO A 133 10.89 -11.93 -10.48
C PRO A 133 10.33 -11.29 -9.20
N GLU A 134 9.90 -10.03 -9.26
CA GLU A 134 9.27 -9.34 -8.11
C GLU A 134 7.91 -9.98 -7.77
N LEU A 135 7.12 -10.37 -8.78
CA LEU A 135 5.85 -11.06 -8.60
C LEU A 135 6.03 -12.48 -8.05
N ILE A 136 6.99 -13.25 -8.55
CA ILE A 136 7.23 -14.63 -8.10
C ILE A 136 7.64 -14.64 -6.64
N VAL A 137 8.56 -13.75 -6.24
CA VAL A 137 8.99 -13.64 -4.83
C VAL A 137 7.82 -13.27 -3.91
N LEU A 138 6.86 -12.47 -4.40
CA LEU A 138 5.69 -12.08 -3.65
C LEU A 138 4.64 -13.21 -3.54
N TYR A 139 4.32 -13.86 -4.66
CA TYR A 139 3.18 -14.79 -4.75
C TYR A 139 3.53 -16.23 -4.41
N PHE A 140 4.76 -16.68 -4.67
CA PHE A 140 5.12 -18.08 -4.41
C PHE A 140 5.00 -18.47 -2.92
N PRO A 141 5.50 -17.66 -1.96
CA PRO A 141 5.29 -17.92 -0.54
C PRO A 141 3.82 -17.83 -0.14
N ASP A 142 3.06 -16.92 -0.76
CA ASP A 142 1.63 -16.73 -0.47
C ASP A 142 0.81 -17.97 -0.86
N VAL A 143 1.12 -18.58 -2.01
CA VAL A 143 0.51 -19.85 -2.45
C VAL A 143 0.83 -20.99 -1.48
N ILE A 144 2.10 -21.12 -1.05
CA ILE A 144 2.49 -22.15 -0.07
C ILE A 144 1.75 -21.94 1.25
N LYS A 145 1.69 -20.70 1.73
CA LYS A 145 0.98 -20.33 2.95
C LYS A 145 -0.52 -20.59 2.82
N GLU A 146 -1.13 -20.30 1.68
CA GLU A 146 -2.56 -20.52 1.47
C GLU A 146 -2.90 -22.00 1.44
N LEU A 147 -2.08 -22.82 0.79
CA LEU A 147 -2.23 -24.27 0.80
C LEU A 147 -2.05 -24.84 2.22
N GLY A 148 -0.97 -24.46 2.91
CA GLY A 148 -0.68 -24.98 4.25
C GLY A 148 -1.71 -24.56 5.30
N LEU A 149 -2.03 -23.26 5.38
CA LEU A 149 -2.96 -22.75 6.38
C LEU A 149 -4.41 -23.17 6.10
N SER A 150 -4.82 -23.26 4.83
CA SER A 150 -6.18 -23.73 4.49
C SER A 150 -6.39 -25.18 4.90
N LEU A 151 -5.41 -26.05 4.66
CA LEU A 151 -5.49 -27.46 5.08
C LEU A 151 -5.50 -27.58 6.60
N PHE A 152 -4.64 -26.83 7.28
CA PHE A 152 -4.57 -26.84 8.74
C PHE A 152 -5.87 -26.34 9.38
N GLN A 153 -6.40 -25.20 8.94
CA GLN A 153 -7.64 -24.65 9.48
C GLN A 153 -8.83 -25.57 9.21
N SER A 154 -8.90 -26.17 8.01
CA SER A 154 -9.94 -27.13 7.65
C SER A 154 -9.89 -28.37 8.56
N TYR A 155 -8.69 -28.89 8.83
CA TYR A 155 -8.49 -30.00 9.75
C TYR A 155 -8.94 -29.65 11.18
N CYS A 156 -8.57 -28.47 11.70
CA CYS A 156 -8.98 -28.02 13.04
C CYS A 156 -10.50 -27.93 13.18
N ILE A 157 -11.21 -27.43 12.16
CA ILE A 157 -12.68 -27.36 12.17
C ILE A 157 -13.29 -28.77 12.21
N VAL A 158 -12.80 -29.69 11.37
CA VAL A 158 -13.29 -31.08 11.37
C VAL A 158 -13.06 -31.76 12.73
N TYR A 159 -11.91 -31.52 13.35
CA TYR A 159 -11.61 -32.02 14.70
C TYR A 159 -12.60 -31.47 15.74
N LEU A 160 -12.90 -30.18 15.68
CA LEU A 160 -13.86 -29.52 16.56
C LEU A 160 -15.28 -30.08 16.39
N VAL A 161 -15.69 -30.36 15.16
CA VAL A 161 -17.00 -30.99 14.86
C VAL A 161 -17.09 -32.40 15.45
N ARG A 162 -16.03 -33.22 15.33
CA ARG A 162 -15.97 -34.55 15.95
C ARG A 162 -16.07 -34.49 17.48
N TYR A 163 -15.42 -33.50 18.08
CA TYR A 163 -15.52 -33.25 19.53
C TYR A 163 -16.97 -32.96 19.95
N PHE A 164 -17.67 -32.06 19.24
CA PHE A 164 -19.07 -31.73 19.55
C PHE A 164 -20.06 -32.88 19.27
N ASN A 165 -19.72 -33.80 18.37
CA ASN A 165 -20.51 -35.02 18.13
C ASN A 165 -20.24 -36.13 19.16
N ASN A 166 -19.49 -35.85 20.24
CA ASN A 166 -19.15 -36.79 21.32
C ASN A 166 -18.44 -38.07 20.84
N ASP A 167 -17.56 -37.98 19.82
CA ASP A 167 -16.74 -39.12 19.40
C ASP A 167 -15.80 -39.58 20.55
N PRO A 168 -15.79 -40.86 20.94
CA PRO A 168 -15.03 -41.37 22.09
C PRO A 168 -13.50 -41.26 21.91
N ASN A 169 -13.02 -41.10 20.68
CA ASN A 169 -11.60 -40.93 20.35
C ASN A 169 -11.11 -39.47 20.46
N THR A 170 -11.97 -38.52 20.86
CA THR A 170 -11.67 -37.09 20.82
C THR A 170 -11.49 -36.52 22.22
N SER A 171 -10.36 -35.85 22.47
CA SER A 171 -10.03 -35.29 23.78
C SER A 171 -10.26 -33.78 23.84
N GLN A 172 -10.74 -33.30 24.99
CA GLN A 172 -10.98 -31.88 25.24
C GLN A 172 -9.72 -31.02 25.07
N TRP A 173 -8.55 -31.49 25.52
CA TRP A 173 -7.29 -30.73 25.42
C TRP A 173 -6.95 -30.39 23.96
N TRP A 174 -6.97 -31.40 23.09
CA TRP A 174 -6.70 -31.21 21.66
C TRP A 174 -7.77 -30.36 20.98
N ALA A 175 -9.03 -30.43 21.42
CA ALA A 175 -10.11 -29.57 20.91
C ALA A 175 -9.87 -28.09 21.25
N THR A 176 -9.40 -27.78 22.46
CA THR A 176 -9.05 -26.39 22.84
C THR A 176 -7.89 -25.85 22.01
N TRP A 177 -6.85 -26.65 21.76
CA TRP A 177 -5.73 -26.25 20.88
C TRP A 177 -6.17 -26.08 19.42
N ALA A 178 -7.09 -26.90 18.92
CA ALA A 178 -7.67 -26.72 17.60
C ALA A 178 -8.41 -25.37 17.49
N ALA A 179 -9.19 -24.99 18.50
CA ALA A 179 -9.87 -23.69 18.54
C ALA A 179 -8.89 -22.51 18.57
N VAL A 180 -7.86 -22.57 19.41
CA VAL A 180 -6.79 -21.56 19.45
C VAL A 180 -6.05 -21.48 18.11
N GLY A 181 -5.79 -22.63 17.49
CA GLY A 181 -5.18 -22.75 16.18
C GLY A 181 -5.94 -21.98 15.11
N ILE A 182 -7.26 -22.12 15.04
CA ILE A 182 -8.13 -21.43 14.06
C ILE A 182 -8.00 -19.90 14.18
N VAL A 183 -8.03 -19.37 15.41
CA VAL A 183 -7.93 -17.91 15.64
C VAL A 183 -6.55 -17.39 15.26
N LEU A 184 -5.50 -18.13 15.63
CA LEU A 184 -4.12 -17.75 15.33
C LEU A 184 -3.86 -17.78 13.82
N THR A 185 -4.29 -18.84 13.12
CA THR A 185 -4.10 -18.94 11.66
C THR A 185 -4.92 -17.93 10.89
N GLY A 186 -6.14 -17.61 11.35
CA GLY A 186 -6.95 -16.52 10.79
C GLY A 186 -6.26 -15.15 10.94
N SER A 187 -5.65 -14.89 12.10
CA SER A 187 -4.91 -13.65 12.36
C SER A 187 -3.67 -13.53 11.47
N VAL A 188 -2.91 -14.62 11.32
CA VAL A 188 -1.75 -14.68 10.43
C VAL A 188 -2.17 -14.49 8.97
N HIS A 189 -3.27 -15.11 8.52
CA HIS A 189 -3.79 -14.93 7.16
C HIS A 189 -4.13 -13.46 6.89
N MET A 190 -4.90 -12.80 7.77
CA MET A 190 -5.26 -11.39 7.59
C MET A 190 -4.03 -10.48 7.52
N PHE A 191 -3.06 -10.69 8.40
CA PHE A 191 -1.83 -9.89 8.39
C PHE A 191 -1.03 -10.06 7.08
N VAL A 192 -0.86 -11.30 6.61
CA VAL A 192 -0.16 -11.57 5.35
C VAL A 192 -0.93 -10.99 4.15
N LEU A 193 -2.25 -11.15 4.11
CA LEU A 193 -3.11 -10.63 3.05
C LEU A 193 -2.96 -9.11 2.89
N HIS A 194 -2.96 -8.36 4.00
CA HIS A 194 -2.77 -6.90 3.94
C HIS A 194 -1.41 -6.52 3.33
N ILE A 195 -0.35 -7.19 3.74
CA ILE A 195 1.01 -6.95 3.22
C ILE A 195 1.09 -7.27 1.73
N THR A 196 0.62 -8.45 1.33
CA THR A 196 0.69 -8.91 -0.07
C THR A 196 -0.20 -8.08 -0.98
N ALA A 197 -1.40 -7.68 -0.53
CA ALA A 197 -2.29 -6.78 -1.26
C ALA A 197 -1.67 -5.39 -1.49
N GLY A 198 -1.03 -4.81 -0.46
CA GLY A 198 -0.34 -3.52 -0.56
C GLY A 198 0.85 -3.56 -1.52
N LEU A 199 1.69 -4.61 -1.44
CA LEU A 199 2.83 -4.79 -2.33
C LEU A 199 2.40 -5.09 -3.78
N SER A 200 1.37 -5.91 -3.96
CA SER A 200 0.80 -6.22 -5.29
C SER A 200 0.28 -4.96 -5.98
N SER A 201 -0.45 -4.12 -5.24
CA SER A 201 -0.96 -2.84 -5.76
C SER A 201 0.16 -1.90 -6.21
N LYS A 202 1.29 -1.87 -5.48
CA LYS A 202 2.49 -1.10 -5.87
C LYS A 202 3.08 -1.59 -7.20
N VAL A 203 3.24 -2.90 -7.36
CA VAL A 203 3.76 -3.49 -8.61
C VAL A 203 2.79 -3.23 -9.78
N GLY A 204 1.47 -3.33 -9.54
CA GLY A 204 0.45 -3.00 -10.54
C GLY A 204 0.54 -1.55 -11.05
N VAL A 205 0.75 -0.57 -10.16
CA VAL A 205 0.94 0.83 -10.56
C VAL A 205 2.21 1.02 -11.38
N ARG A 206 3.31 0.33 -11.02
CA ARG A 206 4.55 0.35 -11.80
C ARG A 206 4.34 -0.19 -13.22
N ILE A 207 3.70 -1.36 -13.36
CA ILE A 207 3.40 -1.97 -14.66
C ILE A 207 2.58 -1.02 -15.53
N ARG A 208 1.50 -0.45 -14.98
CA ARG A 208 0.64 0.50 -15.70
C ARG A 208 1.42 1.73 -16.16
N ALA A 209 2.19 2.35 -15.26
CA ALA A 209 2.99 3.53 -15.57
C ALA A 209 4.04 3.25 -16.66
N ALA A 210 4.68 2.07 -16.62
CA ALA A 210 5.66 1.64 -17.61
C ALA A 210 5.04 1.54 -19.01
N CYS A 211 3.89 0.85 -19.11
CA CYS A 211 3.18 0.64 -20.37
C CYS A 211 2.71 1.97 -20.96
N CYS A 212 2.05 2.82 -20.17
CA CYS A 212 1.59 4.13 -20.63
C CYS A 212 2.76 4.99 -21.14
N ALA A 213 3.88 5.01 -20.41
CA ALA A 213 5.04 5.79 -20.81
C ALA A 213 5.74 5.24 -22.07
N LEU A 214 5.79 3.92 -22.22
CA LEU A 214 6.35 3.28 -23.42
C LEU A 214 5.48 3.54 -24.66
N ILE A 215 4.15 3.39 -24.52
CA ILE A 215 3.18 3.68 -25.58
C ILE A 215 3.28 5.14 -25.99
N TYR A 216 3.29 6.06 -25.02
CA TYR A 216 3.38 7.50 -25.31
C TYR A 216 4.67 7.85 -26.06
N ARG A 217 5.82 7.30 -25.64
CA ARG A 217 7.11 7.50 -26.31
C ARG A 217 7.08 6.96 -27.75
N LYS A 218 6.56 5.75 -27.98
CA LYS A 218 6.47 5.16 -29.32
C LYS A 218 5.49 5.93 -30.20
N ALA A 219 4.32 6.30 -29.66
CA ALA A 219 3.33 7.11 -30.34
C ALA A 219 3.90 8.47 -30.75
N ALA A 220 4.64 9.15 -29.87
CA ALA A 220 5.27 10.43 -30.18
C ALA A 220 6.29 10.32 -31.35
N ILE A 221 7.10 9.26 -31.38
CA ILE A 221 8.05 9.01 -32.48
C ILE A 221 7.31 8.73 -33.78
N VAL A 222 6.31 7.83 -33.75
CA VAL A 222 5.50 7.51 -34.93
C VAL A 222 4.80 8.76 -35.44
N LEU A 223 4.27 9.58 -34.55
CA LEU A 223 3.59 10.82 -34.88
C LEU A 223 4.53 11.83 -35.56
N TYR A 224 5.75 11.98 -35.03
CA TYR A 224 6.77 12.81 -35.64
C TYR A 224 7.18 12.32 -37.04
N LEU A 225 7.36 11.00 -37.21
CA LEU A 225 7.66 10.39 -38.51
C LEU A 225 6.50 10.52 -39.49
N LEU A 226 5.27 10.38 -39.02
CA LEU A 226 4.07 10.54 -39.84
C LEU A 226 3.97 12.00 -40.32
N TRP A 227 4.19 12.96 -39.41
CA TRP A 227 4.20 14.39 -39.73
C TRP A 227 5.22 14.74 -40.82
N SER A 228 6.42 14.15 -40.77
CA SER A 228 7.46 14.43 -41.76
C SER A 228 7.14 13.88 -43.16
N HIS A 229 6.29 12.86 -43.29
CA HIS A 229 5.93 12.25 -44.59
C HIS A 229 4.57 12.69 -45.14
N LEU A 230 3.56 12.81 -44.28
CA LEU A 230 2.15 13.00 -44.67
C LEU A 230 1.64 14.43 -44.41
N ARG A 231 2.49 15.34 -43.91
CA ARG A 231 2.20 16.76 -43.64
C ARG A 231 0.82 16.92 -42.96
N TRP A 232 -0.18 17.35 -43.72
CA TRP A 232 -1.52 17.69 -43.24
C TRP A 232 -2.46 16.49 -43.02
N ALA A 233 -2.21 15.35 -43.68
CA ALA A 233 -3.08 14.17 -43.57
C ALA A 233 -3.01 13.49 -42.18
N CYS A 234 -1.97 13.75 -41.39
CA CYS A 234 -1.83 13.23 -40.03
C CYS A 234 -2.73 13.93 -39.00
N LEU A 235 -3.14 15.16 -39.30
CA LEU A 235 -3.91 16.00 -38.38
C LEU A 235 -5.31 15.45 -38.13
N THR A 236 -5.89 14.74 -39.09
CA THR A 236 -7.20 14.10 -38.92
C THR A 236 -7.14 12.94 -37.93
N GLY A 237 -6.14 12.06 -38.03
CA GLY A 237 -5.92 10.96 -37.07
C GLY A 237 -5.53 11.45 -35.67
N MET A 238 -4.70 12.49 -35.59
CA MET A 238 -4.40 13.19 -34.32
C MET A 238 -5.64 13.86 -33.74
N GLY A 239 -6.47 14.47 -34.57
CA GLY A 239 -7.70 15.14 -34.17
C GLY A 239 -8.68 14.17 -33.52
N ILE A 240 -8.84 12.96 -34.06
CA ILE A 240 -9.72 11.93 -33.50
C ILE A 240 -9.22 11.46 -32.12
N LEU A 241 -7.91 11.20 -31.96
CA LEU A 241 -7.32 10.84 -30.66
C LEU A 241 -7.39 11.99 -29.66
N ALA A 242 -7.14 13.21 -30.11
CA ALA A 242 -7.25 14.42 -29.29
C ALA A 242 -8.69 14.73 -28.89
N LEU A 243 -9.69 14.33 -29.68
CA LEU A 243 -11.12 14.43 -29.37
C LEU A 243 -11.58 13.34 -28.38
N PHE A 244 -10.87 12.21 -28.33
CA PHE A 244 -11.14 11.16 -27.36
C PHE A 244 -10.76 11.55 -25.92
N ILE A 245 -9.72 12.38 -25.76
CA ILE A 245 -9.29 12.91 -24.45
C ILE A 245 -10.36 13.79 -23.77
N PRO A 246 -10.96 14.82 -24.40
CA PRO A 246 -12.01 15.61 -23.81
C PRO A 246 -13.27 14.78 -23.57
N PHE A 247 -13.54 13.76 -24.39
CA PHE A 247 -14.62 12.80 -24.11
C PHE A 247 -14.38 12.03 -22.80
N GLN A 248 -13.17 11.49 -22.60
CA GLN A 248 -12.79 10.82 -21.34
C GLN A 248 -12.83 11.77 -20.14
N VAL A 249 -12.39 13.02 -20.30
CA VAL A 249 -12.44 14.04 -19.24
C VAL A 249 -13.88 14.46 -18.94
N LEU A 250 -14.75 14.58 -19.94
CA LEU A 250 -16.16 14.90 -19.77
C LEU A 250 -16.88 13.78 -19.01
N MET A 251 -16.66 12.53 -19.41
CA MET A 251 -17.15 11.36 -18.68
C MET A 251 -16.67 11.37 -17.23
N GLY A 252 -15.38 11.66 -16.99
CA GLY A 252 -14.82 11.80 -15.64
C GLY A 252 -15.48 12.94 -14.83
N ARG A 253 -15.77 14.08 -15.45
CA ARG A 253 -16.48 15.20 -14.80
C ARG A 253 -17.92 14.86 -14.46
N MET A 254 -18.60 14.08 -15.31
CA MET A 254 -19.95 13.58 -15.04
C MET A 254 -19.96 12.65 -13.83
N PHE A 255 -19.05 11.66 -13.78
CA PHE A 255 -18.87 10.80 -12.61
C PHE A 255 -18.60 11.60 -11.34
N ARG A 256 -17.79 12.68 -11.43
CA ARG A 256 -17.53 13.57 -10.29
C ARG A 256 -18.78 14.29 -9.80
N ARG A 257 -19.60 14.84 -10.72
CA ARG A 257 -20.85 15.54 -10.35
C ARG A 257 -21.84 14.59 -9.69
N ILE A 258 -22.01 13.38 -10.22
CA ILE A 258 -22.89 12.36 -9.63
C ILE A 258 -22.41 12.04 -8.21
N ARG A 259 -21.11 11.79 -8.03
CA ARG A 259 -20.52 11.51 -6.71
C ARG A 259 -20.67 12.67 -5.72
N GLN A 260 -20.58 13.92 -6.18
CA GLN A 260 -20.79 15.10 -5.33
C GLN A 260 -22.25 15.21 -4.87
N LYS A 261 -23.22 15.05 -5.77
CA LYS A 261 -24.64 15.03 -5.40
C LYS A 261 -24.96 13.91 -4.41
N THR A 262 -24.37 12.72 -4.58
CA THR A 262 -24.51 11.63 -3.62
C THR A 262 -23.90 11.99 -2.25
N ALA A 263 -22.79 12.72 -2.21
CA ALA A 263 -22.19 13.18 -0.96
C ALA A 263 -23.08 14.22 -0.24
N GLU A 264 -23.61 15.22 -0.96
CA GLU A 264 -24.48 16.27 -0.39
C GLU A 264 -25.79 15.69 0.20
N LEU A 265 -26.41 14.72 -0.48
CA LEU A 265 -27.58 14.01 0.03
C LEU A 265 -27.24 13.18 1.28
N THR A 266 -26.06 12.54 1.28
CA THR A 266 -25.59 11.77 2.44
C THR A 266 -25.37 12.68 3.65
N ASP A 267 -24.77 13.85 3.46
CA ASP A 267 -24.53 14.82 4.53
C ASP A 267 -25.84 15.40 5.09
N SER A 268 -26.82 15.67 4.23
CA SER A 268 -28.14 16.16 4.64
C SER A 268 -28.87 15.13 5.51
N ARG A 269 -28.82 13.84 5.13
CA ARG A 269 -29.38 12.75 5.93
C ARG A 269 -28.67 12.60 7.28
N ILE A 270 -27.34 12.70 7.31
CA ILE A 270 -26.57 12.61 8.55
C ILE A 270 -26.92 13.76 9.50
N ARG A 271 -27.05 14.99 8.98
CA ARG A 271 -27.43 16.16 9.78
C ARG A 271 -28.83 16.01 10.40
N LEU A 272 -29.82 15.59 9.61
CA LEU A 272 -31.18 15.34 10.11
C LEU A 272 -31.19 14.26 11.20
N MET A 273 -30.41 13.20 11.03
CA MET A 273 -30.25 12.17 12.06
C MET A 273 -29.61 12.73 13.34
N GLN A 274 -28.60 13.60 13.22
CA GLN A 274 -27.97 14.24 14.38
C GLN A 274 -28.95 15.13 15.15
N GLU A 275 -29.81 15.88 14.45
CA GLU A 275 -30.86 16.71 15.06
C GLU A 275 -31.91 15.86 15.81
N ILE A 276 -32.34 14.74 15.21
CA ILE A 276 -33.29 13.81 15.85
C ILE A 276 -32.70 13.18 17.12
N ILE A 277 -31.42 12.75 17.08
CA ILE A 277 -30.74 12.18 18.24
C ILE A 277 -30.62 13.22 19.36
N ALA A 278 -30.27 14.46 19.03
CA ALA A 278 -30.20 15.55 20.00
C ALA A 278 -31.57 15.86 20.62
N GLY A 279 -32.66 15.74 19.87
CA GLY A 279 -34.04 15.98 20.32
C GLY A 279 -34.79 14.77 20.90
N MET A 280 -34.15 13.61 21.06
CA MET A 280 -34.83 12.33 21.28
C MET A 280 -35.73 12.29 22.52
N ARG A 281 -35.35 13.00 23.59
CA ARG A 281 -36.13 13.05 24.84
C ARG A 281 -37.49 13.73 24.64
N VAL A 282 -37.53 14.81 23.87
CA VAL A 282 -38.76 15.55 23.55
C VAL A 282 -39.66 14.70 22.65
N ILE A 283 -39.07 14.05 21.65
CA ILE A 283 -39.79 13.17 20.72
C ILE A 283 -40.49 12.03 21.48
N LYS A 284 -39.81 11.40 22.44
CA LYS A 284 -40.36 10.35 23.31
C LYS A 284 -41.45 10.90 24.25
N MET A 285 -41.26 12.08 24.82
CA MET A 285 -42.24 12.72 25.71
C MET A 285 -43.57 13.01 25.00
N TYR A 286 -43.52 13.43 23.73
CA TYR A 286 -44.71 13.73 22.93
C TYR A 286 -45.17 12.57 22.03
N ALA A 287 -44.53 11.40 22.13
CA ALA A 287 -44.79 10.22 21.28
C ALA A 287 -44.73 10.49 19.76
N TRP A 288 -43.84 11.39 19.32
CA TRP A 288 -43.67 11.79 17.90
C TRP A 288 -42.80 10.84 17.07
N GLU A 289 -42.70 9.58 17.47
CA GLU A 289 -41.77 8.64 16.83
C GLU A 289 -42.18 8.28 15.40
N GLN A 290 -43.48 8.08 15.16
CA GLN A 290 -44.02 7.76 13.84
C GLN A 290 -43.81 8.86 12.79
N PRO A 291 -44.12 10.16 13.07
CA PRO A 291 -43.87 11.22 12.09
C PRO A 291 -42.37 11.44 11.81
N PHE A 292 -41.49 11.29 12.80
CA PHE A 292 -40.04 11.36 12.56
C PHE A 292 -39.51 10.13 11.80
N ALA A 293 -40.10 8.94 12.00
CA ALA A 293 -39.75 7.75 11.22
C ALA A 293 -40.11 7.94 9.73
N LEU A 294 -41.28 8.51 9.44
CA LEU A 294 -41.69 8.84 8.07
C LEU A 294 -40.75 9.89 7.44
N LEU A 295 -40.34 10.90 8.21
CA LEU A 295 -39.40 11.92 7.75
C LEU A 295 -38.03 11.32 7.36
N VAL A 296 -37.52 10.39 8.16
CA VAL A 296 -36.27 9.67 7.86
C VAL A 296 -36.41 8.76 6.63
N GLU A 297 -37.57 8.13 6.44
CA GLU A 297 -37.83 7.32 5.25
C GLU A 297 -37.82 8.17 3.97
N ILE A 298 -38.42 9.36 4.02
CA ILE A 298 -38.39 10.32 2.90
C ILE A 298 -36.96 10.79 2.63
N ALA A 299 -36.16 11.08 3.66
CA ALA A 299 -34.76 11.49 3.52
C ALA A 299 -33.81 10.38 3.00
N ARG A 300 -34.27 9.13 2.90
CA ARG A 300 -33.49 7.99 2.41
C ARG A 300 -33.69 7.71 0.91
N LYS A 301 -34.81 8.15 0.34
CA LYS A 301 -35.15 7.99 -1.08
C LYS A 301 -34.46 9.06 -1.93
#